data_AF-A0A349YZS3-F1
#
_entry.id   AF-A0A349YZS3-F1
#
_cell.length_a   1.000
_cell.length_b   1.000
_cell.length_c   1.000
_cell.angle_alpha   90.00
_cell.angle_beta   90.00
_cell.angle_gamma   90.00
#
_symmetry.space_group_name_H-M   'P 1'
#
loop_
_entity.id
_entity.type
_entity.pdbx_description
1 polymer ?
#
loop_
_entity_poly.entity_id
_entity_poly.type
_entity_poly.pdbx_seq_one_letter_code
_entity_poly.pdbx_strand_id
1 'polypeptide(L)'
;MNKIFSLLIYICFFNVSAQGFDNAKLDQYLKSLDVNERAMLSVAIVQNGQPIYQNSIGFVDVLTKQRANENTQYQIGSITKVFTSTMIFQLIDEGKLSLNTKLAKFYPKIKNSEEITISMLLSHRSGIHNFTDSPDFNRFKVRSKTKDEMISLIESLGSDFRPDSRANYSNSGYVLLG
;
A
#
# COMPACT_ATOMS: atom_id res chain seq x y z
N MET A 1 -5.59 -18.64 -78.28
CA MET A 1 -5.87 -17.24 -77.87
C MET A 1 -6.21 -17.24 -76.39
N ASN A 2 -5.45 -16.42 -75.66
CA ASN A 2 -5.36 -16.31 -74.21
C ASN A 2 -6.69 -16.03 -73.52
N LYS A 3 -6.83 -16.50 -72.27
CA LYS A 3 -7.19 -15.63 -71.13
C LYS A 3 -6.95 -16.35 -69.81
N ILE A 4 -5.82 -15.98 -69.20
CA ILE A 4 -5.40 -16.25 -67.83
C ILE A 4 -6.45 -15.63 -66.89
N PHE A 5 -7.07 -16.45 -66.04
CA PHE A 5 -7.92 -15.97 -64.94
C PHE A 5 -7.02 -15.75 -63.72
N SER A 6 -6.52 -14.52 -63.57
CA SER A 6 -5.79 -14.09 -62.37
C SER A 6 -6.77 -13.88 -61.22
N LEU A 7 -6.70 -14.74 -60.21
CA LEU A 7 -7.41 -14.59 -58.95
C LEU A 7 -6.68 -13.52 -58.10
N LEU A 8 -7.22 -12.30 -58.06
CA LEU A 8 -6.76 -11.22 -57.20
C LEU A 8 -7.19 -11.49 -55.76
N ILE A 9 -6.26 -11.94 -54.92
CA ILE A 9 -6.45 -12.01 -53.46
C ILE A 9 -6.31 -10.58 -52.91
N TYR A 10 -7.45 -9.94 -52.61
CA TYR A 10 -7.49 -8.69 -51.86
C TYR A 10 -7.22 -9.01 -50.37
N ILE A 11 -5.97 -8.93 -49.94
CA ILE A 11 -5.63 -8.97 -48.51
C ILE A 11 -5.96 -7.60 -47.92
N CYS A 12 -7.15 -7.48 -47.33
CA CYS A 12 -7.47 -6.36 -46.44
C CYS A 12 -6.61 -6.49 -45.18
N PHE A 13 -5.50 -5.77 -45.12
CA PHE A 13 -4.79 -5.52 -43.87
C PHE A 13 -5.65 -4.61 -43.00
N PHE A 14 -6.54 -5.21 -42.19
CA PHE A 14 -7.10 -4.50 -41.05
C PHE A 14 -5.95 -4.26 -40.06
N ASN A 15 -5.49 -3.02 -39.98
CA ASN A 15 -4.71 -2.58 -38.85
C ASN A 15 -5.61 -2.63 -37.62
N VAL A 16 -5.58 -3.76 -36.91
CA VAL A 16 -6.15 -3.85 -35.57
C VAL A 16 -5.23 -3.05 -34.65
N SER A 17 -5.51 -1.77 -34.49
CA SER A 17 -4.91 -1.00 -33.40
C SER A 17 -5.46 -1.55 -32.10
N ALA A 18 -4.58 -2.12 -31.27
CA ALA A 18 -4.92 -2.37 -29.87
C ALA A 18 -5.39 -1.03 -29.26
N GLN A 19 -6.51 -1.04 -28.53
CA GLN A 19 -6.98 0.17 -27.84
C GLN A 19 -5.90 0.60 -26.84
N GLY A 20 -5.26 1.74 -27.13
CA GLY A 20 -4.36 2.40 -26.20
C GLY A 20 -5.13 2.93 -24.99
N PHE A 21 -4.40 3.36 -23.97
CA PHE A 21 -5.02 3.98 -22.80
C PHE A 21 -5.75 5.28 -23.20
N ASP A 22 -7.05 5.37 -22.85
CA ASP A 22 -7.91 6.49 -23.22
C ASP A 22 -7.89 7.57 -22.12
N ASN A 23 -6.95 8.50 -22.25
CA ASN A 23 -6.80 9.64 -21.34
C ASN A 23 -8.08 10.48 -21.25
N ALA A 24 -8.74 10.72 -22.38
CA ALA A 24 -9.90 11.61 -22.45
C ALA A 24 -11.09 11.06 -21.66
N LYS A 25 -11.29 9.73 -21.69
CA LYS A 25 -12.33 9.08 -20.91
C LYS A 25 -12.06 9.18 -19.40
N LEU A 26 -10.81 9.00 -18.96
CA LEU A 26 -10.47 9.16 -17.54
C LEU A 26 -10.59 10.63 -17.10
N ASP A 27 -10.15 11.58 -17.93
CA ASP A 27 -10.31 13.01 -17.67
C ASP A 27 -11.79 13.41 -17.54
N GLN A 28 -12.65 12.89 -18.43
CA GLN A 28 -14.09 13.14 -18.33
C GLN A 28 -14.67 12.61 -17.02
N TYR A 29 -14.25 11.42 -16.59
CA TYR A 29 -14.69 10.84 -15.33
C TYR A 29 -14.19 11.66 -14.12
N LEU A 30 -12.89 11.97 -14.06
CA LEU A 30 -12.31 12.78 -12.99
C LEU A 30 -12.94 14.17 -12.92
N LYS A 31 -13.18 14.81 -14.08
CA LYS A 31 -13.91 16.08 -14.16
C LYS A 31 -15.32 15.97 -13.59
N SER A 32 -16.03 14.87 -13.86
CA SER A 32 -17.35 14.64 -13.29
C SER A 32 -17.32 14.52 -11.77
N LEU A 33 -16.28 13.89 -11.20
CA LEU A 33 -16.10 13.82 -9.75
C LEU A 33 -15.74 15.17 -9.15
N ASP A 34 -14.89 15.95 -9.83
CA ASP A 34 -14.43 17.27 -9.39
C ASP A 34 -15.58 18.29 -9.36
N VAL A 35 -16.31 18.43 -10.47
CA VAL A 35 -17.43 19.39 -10.60
C VAL A 35 -18.57 19.08 -9.62
N ASN A 36 -18.76 17.82 -9.25
CA ASN A 36 -19.78 17.40 -8.29
C ASN A 36 -19.23 17.23 -6.86
N GLU A 37 -17.98 17.65 -6.60
CA GLU A 37 -17.32 17.58 -5.30
C GLU A 37 -17.37 16.18 -4.65
N ARG A 38 -17.26 15.13 -5.47
CA ARG A 38 -17.38 13.73 -5.03
C ARG A 38 -16.05 13.10 -4.63
N ALA A 39 -14.91 13.69 -5.03
CA ALA A 39 -13.59 13.17 -4.71
C ALA A 39 -12.52 14.26 -4.70
N MET A 40 -11.45 14.02 -3.94
CA MET A 40 -10.21 14.81 -3.95
C MET A 40 -9.06 13.80 -4.00
N LEU A 41 -8.32 13.76 -5.10
CA LEU A 41 -7.31 12.72 -5.34
C LEU A 41 -6.30 13.13 -6.42
N SER A 42 -5.16 12.44 -6.45
CA SER A 42 -4.19 12.46 -7.53
C SER A 42 -4.01 11.05 -8.09
N VAL A 43 -3.96 10.91 -9.41
CA VAL A 43 -3.78 9.64 -10.13
C VAL A 43 -2.55 9.73 -11.00
N ALA A 44 -1.75 8.66 -11.00
CA ALA A 44 -0.70 8.44 -11.98
C ALA A 44 -0.80 7.01 -12.51
N ILE A 45 -0.64 6.84 -13.83
CA ILE A 45 -0.54 5.53 -14.47
C ILE A 45 0.82 5.43 -15.13
N VAL A 46 1.56 4.38 -14.77
CA VAL A 46 2.91 4.13 -15.26
C VAL A 46 2.91 2.85 -16.08
N GLN A 47 3.41 2.92 -17.31
CA GLN A 47 3.57 1.78 -18.20
C GLN A 47 5.00 1.75 -18.72
N ASN A 48 5.64 0.57 -18.67
CA ASN A 48 7.04 0.40 -19.09
C ASN A 48 8.01 1.39 -18.41
N GLY A 49 7.77 1.67 -17.12
CA GLY A 49 8.59 2.59 -16.32
C GLY A 49 8.38 4.07 -16.63
N GLN A 50 7.46 4.44 -17.53
CA GLN A 50 7.17 5.83 -17.87
C GLN A 50 5.73 6.21 -17.49
N PRO A 51 5.49 7.40 -16.91
CA PRO A 51 4.14 7.89 -16.69
C PRO A 51 3.46 8.15 -18.03
N ILE A 52 2.32 7.51 -18.27
CA ILE A 52 1.49 7.72 -19.47
C ILE A 52 0.28 8.60 -19.19
N TYR A 53 -0.02 8.85 -17.91
CA TYR A 53 -1.11 9.69 -17.46
C TYR A 53 -0.86 10.19 -16.04
N GLN A 54 -1.18 11.46 -15.79
CA GLN A 54 -1.20 12.08 -14.46
C GLN A 54 -2.32 13.12 -14.41
N ASN A 55 -3.10 13.13 -13.34
CA ASN A 55 -4.13 14.15 -13.10
C ASN A 55 -4.43 14.27 -11.61
N SER A 56 -4.84 15.47 -11.17
CA SER A 56 -5.22 15.78 -9.80
C SER A 56 -6.52 16.58 -9.80
N ILE A 57 -7.46 16.19 -8.94
CA ILE A 57 -8.75 16.86 -8.77
C ILE A 57 -9.03 17.17 -7.30
N GLY A 58 -9.93 18.12 -7.06
CA GLY A 58 -10.30 18.56 -5.72
C GLY A 58 -9.23 19.42 -5.03
N PHE A 59 -9.32 19.48 -3.71
CA PHE A 59 -8.54 20.39 -2.87
C PHE A 59 -7.59 19.63 -1.95
N VAL A 60 -6.41 20.20 -1.71
CA VAL A 60 -5.53 19.80 -0.59
C VAL A 60 -6.00 20.45 0.71
N ASP A 61 -6.54 21.67 0.58
CA ASP A 61 -7.15 22.42 1.68
C ASP A 61 -8.42 23.11 1.17
N VAL A 62 -9.56 22.69 1.73
CA VAL A 62 -10.89 23.17 1.36
C VAL A 62 -11.12 24.61 1.83
N LEU A 63 -10.54 25.01 2.97
CA LEU A 63 -10.74 26.33 3.57
C LEU A 63 -10.01 27.40 2.76
N THR A 64 -8.77 27.14 2.39
CA THR A 64 -7.96 28.05 1.55
C THR A 64 -8.25 27.88 0.06
N LYS A 65 -9.08 26.91 -0.32
CA LYS A 65 -9.36 26.51 -1.70
C LYS A 65 -8.10 26.14 -2.49
N GLN A 66 -7.07 25.63 -1.80
CA GLN A 66 -5.85 25.15 -2.43
C GLN A 66 -6.15 23.86 -3.21
N ARG A 67 -6.00 23.91 -4.54
CA ARG A 67 -6.19 22.75 -5.43
C ARG A 67 -5.05 21.75 -5.30
N ALA A 68 -5.37 20.47 -5.45
CA ALA A 68 -4.36 19.41 -5.61
C ALA A 68 -3.62 19.57 -6.95
N ASN A 69 -2.36 19.16 -6.97
CA ASN A 69 -1.47 19.19 -8.13
C ASN A 69 -0.46 18.04 -8.06
N GLU A 70 0.40 17.93 -9.06
CA GLU A 70 1.42 16.88 -9.19
C GLU A 70 2.46 16.85 -8.06
N ASN A 71 2.63 17.96 -7.33
CA ASN A 71 3.55 18.09 -6.21
C ASN A 71 2.87 17.85 -4.85
N THR A 72 1.57 17.54 -4.84
CA THR A 72 0.82 17.34 -3.59
C THR A 72 1.29 16.06 -2.91
N GLN A 73 1.67 16.19 -1.63
CA GLN A 73 2.07 15.07 -0.79
C GLN A 73 0.89 14.53 0.01
N TYR A 74 0.82 13.21 0.12
CA TYR A 74 -0.25 12.50 0.82
C TYR A 74 0.34 11.59 1.89
N GLN A 75 -0.41 11.40 2.98
CA GLN A 75 -0.12 10.34 3.93
C GLN A 75 -0.52 8.99 3.30
N ILE A 76 0.47 8.21 2.88
CA ILE A 76 0.25 6.96 2.13
C ILE A 76 -0.24 5.78 3.01
N GLY A 77 -0.39 6.01 4.31
CA GLY A 77 -0.94 5.05 5.25
C GLY A 77 -0.24 3.69 5.21
N SER A 78 -1.00 2.63 4.97
CA SER A 78 -0.46 1.26 5.03
C SER A 78 0.47 0.89 3.88
N ILE A 79 0.61 1.71 2.85
CA ILE A 79 1.65 1.53 1.82
C ILE A 79 3.06 1.59 2.45
N THR A 80 3.23 2.32 3.55
CA THR A 80 4.47 2.37 4.35
C THR A 80 4.99 0.97 4.72
N LYS A 81 4.10 -0.01 4.90
CA LYS A 81 4.47 -1.41 5.24
C LYS A 81 5.35 -2.06 4.19
N VAL A 82 5.19 -1.69 2.92
CA VAL A 82 6.06 -2.18 1.83
C VAL A 82 7.50 -1.75 2.08
N PHE A 83 7.72 -0.48 2.41
CA PHE A 83 9.04 0.06 2.73
C PHE A 83 9.65 -0.60 3.97
N THR A 84 8.87 -0.74 5.06
CA THR A 84 9.33 -1.47 6.25
C THR A 84 9.72 -2.90 5.93
N SER A 85 8.91 -3.61 5.13
CA SER A 85 9.22 -4.99 4.72
C SER A 85 10.51 -5.04 3.90
N THR A 86 10.70 -4.13 2.94
CA THR A 86 11.93 -4.02 2.15
C THR A 86 13.16 -3.83 3.04
N MET A 87 13.10 -2.93 4.02
CA MET A 87 14.22 -2.72 4.96
C MET A 87 14.50 -3.97 5.80
N ILE A 88 13.46 -4.70 6.23
CA ILE A 88 13.64 -5.97 6.94
C ILE A 88 14.33 -7.01 6.07
N PHE A 89 13.97 -7.13 4.79
CA PHE A 89 14.64 -8.05 3.86
C PHE A 89 16.08 -7.64 3.56
N GLN A 90 16.38 -6.34 3.48
CA GLN A 90 17.77 -5.85 3.39
C GLN A 90 18.60 -6.29 4.61
N LEU A 91 18.05 -6.19 5.82
CA LEU A 91 18.72 -6.68 7.04
C LEU A 91 18.91 -8.22 7.04
N ILE A 92 18.02 -8.96 6.36
CA ILE A 92 18.17 -10.41 6.17
C ILE A 92 19.31 -10.72 5.20
N ASP A 93 19.38 -10.01 4.07
CA ASP A 93 20.46 -10.15 3.09
C ASP A 93 21.83 -9.81 3.69
N GLU A 94 21.87 -8.83 4.60
CA GLU A 94 23.06 -8.47 5.39
C GLU A 94 23.39 -9.46 6.52
N GLY A 95 22.57 -10.51 6.72
CA GLY A 95 22.78 -11.52 7.76
C GLY A 95 22.54 -11.03 9.21
N LYS A 96 21.93 -9.84 9.39
CA LYS A 96 21.67 -9.26 10.73
C LYS A 96 20.51 -9.94 11.45
N LEU A 97 19.57 -10.49 10.68
CA LEU A 97 18.45 -11.28 11.17
C LEU A 97 18.00 -12.28 10.09
N SER A 98 17.02 -13.12 10.44
CA SER A 98 16.40 -14.08 9.53
C SER A 98 14.89 -14.09 9.74
N LEU A 99 14.14 -14.65 8.79
CA LEU A 99 12.69 -14.84 8.92
C LEU A 99 12.29 -15.63 10.18
N ASN A 100 13.19 -16.50 10.68
CA ASN A 100 12.99 -17.32 11.88
C ASN A 100 13.48 -16.66 13.18
N THR A 101 14.09 -15.46 13.10
CA THR A 101 14.51 -14.72 14.28
C THR A 101 13.32 -14.46 15.19
N LYS A 102 13.46 -14.80 16.48
CA LYS A 102 12.41 -14.61 17.47
C LYS A 102 12.27 -13.15 17.86
N LEU A 103 11.03 -12.73 18.11
CA LEU A 103 10.72 -11.38 18.57
C LEU A 103 11.38 -11.08 19.91
N ALA A 104 11.53 -12.08 20.78
CA ALA A 104 12.18 -11.96 22.08
C ALA A 104 13.62 -11.41 22.02
N LYS A 105 14.32 -11.56 20.88
CA LYS A 105 15.65 -10.95 20.66
C LYS A 105 15.62 -9.42 20.82
N PHE A 106 14.50 -8.78 20.49
CA PHE A 106 14.35 -7.33 20.49
C PHE A 106 13.35 -6.84 21.54
N TYR A 107 12.25 -7.57 21.73
CA TYR A 107 11.12 -7.17 22.58
C TYR A 107 10.67 -8.33 23.47
N PRO A 108 11.49 -8.75 24.47
CA PRO A 108 11.20 -9.93 25.30
C PRO A 108 9.93 -9.78 26.14
N LYS A 109 9.51 -8.56 26.45
CA LYS A 109 8.31 -8.27 27.26
C LYS A 109 6.99 -8.44 26.49
N ILE A 110 7.03 -8.52 25.16
CA ILE A 110 5.83 -8.77 24.36
C ILE A 110 5.33 -10.19 24.64
N LYS A 111 4.02 -10.33 24.86
CA LYS A 111 3.40 -11.65 25.09
C LYS A 111 3.66 -12.58 23.91
N ASN A 112 4.10 -13.82 24.20
CA ASN A 112 4.49 -14.85 23.23
C ASN A 112 5.71 -14.50 22.35
N SER A 113 6.55 -13.54 22.76
CA SER A 113 7.72 -13.08 21.99
C SER A 113 8.72 -14.19 21.64
N GLU A 114 8.83 -15.23 22.47
CA GLU A 114 9.68 -16.41 22.24
C GLU A 114 9.16 -17.31 21.10
N GLU A 115 7.85 -17.26 20.82
CA GLU A 115 7.23 -18.05 19.75
C GLU A 115 7.19 -17.26 18.43
N ILE A 116 6.89 -15.95 18.51
CA ILE A 116 6.70 -15.07 17.36
C ILE A 116 8.02 -14.89 16.59
N THR A 117 7.96 -15.07 15.28
CA THR A 117 9.09 -14.84 14.37
C THR A 117 8.91 -13.55 13.54
N ILE A 118 9.99 -13.08 12.92
CA ILE A 118 9.93 -11.98 11.94
C ILE A 118 8.97 -12.29 10.79
N SER A 119 8.96 -13.53 10.27
CA SER A 119 7.99 -13.92 9.23
C SER A 119 6.54 -13.75 9.67
N MET A 120 6.22 -14.11 10.92
CA MET A 120 4.86 -13.95 11.46
C MET A 120 4.45 -12.49 11.62
N LEU A 121 5.38 -11.57 11.91
CA LEU A 121 5.08 -10.13 11.91
C LEU A 121 4.77 -9.63 10.50
N LEU A 122 5.65 -9.94 9.53
CA LEU A 122 5.50 -9.54 8.12
C LEU A 122 4.22 -10.10 7.49
N SER A 123 3.80 -11.30 7.86
CA SER A 123 2.63 -11.97 7.29
C SER A 123 1.35 -11.75 8.09
N HIS A 124 1.34 -10.88 9.11
CA HIS A 124 0.18 -10.63 9.97
C HIS A 124 -0.34 -11.88 10.72
N ARG A 125 0.56 -12.71 11.25
CA ARG A 125 0.26 -13.99 11.92
C ARG A 125 0.80 -14.07 13.37
N SER A 126 1.26 -12.95 13.93
CA SER A 126 1.87 -12.92 15.27
C SER A 126 0.88 -13.10 16.42
N GLY A 127 -0.41 -12.80 16.21
CA GLY A 127 -1.40 -12.81 17.29
C GLY A 127 -1.30 -11.63 18.26
N ILE A 128 -0.42 -10.66 18.02
CA ILE A 128 -0.30 -9.44 18.83
C ILE A 128 -1.53 -8.56 18.60
N HIS A 129 -2.15 -8.10 19.69
CA HIS A 129 -3.32 -7.24 19.61
C HIS A 129 -3.00 -5.97 18.82
N ASN A 130 -3.88 -5.63 17.88
CA ASN A 130 -3.69 -4.49 17.00
C ASN A 130 -4.15 -3.21 17.70
N PHE A 131 -3.22 -2.28 17.98
CA PHE A 131 -3.55 -1.08 18.77
C PHE A 131 -4.61 -0.18 18.12
N THR A 132 -4.85 -0.32 16.81
CA THR A 132 -5.92 0.41 16.10
C THR A 132 -7.32 -0.16 16.36
N ASP A 133 -7.40 -1.37 16.88
CA ASP A 133 -8.66 -2.05 17.21
C ASP A 133 -9.06 -1.80 18.67
N SER A 134 -8.19 -1.14 19.45
CA SER A 134 -8.47 -0.72 20.82
C SER A 134 -9.58 0.34 20.85
N PRO A 135 -10.55 0.25 21.78
CA PRO A 135 -11.57 1.29 21.98
C PRO A 135 -10.99 2.69 22.19
N ASP A 136 -9.80 2.77 22.78
CA ASP A 136 -9.09 4.02 23.06
C ASP A 136 -8.31 4.58 21.86
N PHE A 137 -8.31 3.90 20.70
CA PHE A 137 -7.55 4.32 19.53
C PHE A 137 -7.84 5.77 19.10
N ASN A 138 -9.11 6.19 19.17
CA ASN A 138 -9.51 7.57 18.87
C ASN A 138 -8.88 8.61 19.81
N ARG A 139 -8.62 8.25 21.06
CA ARG A 139 -7.91 9.09 22.02
C ARG A 139 -6.40 9.05 21.80
N PHE A 140 -5.88 7.93 21.30
CA PHE A 140 -4.45 7.78 21.04
C PHE A 140 -4.00 8.45 19.75
N LYS A 141 -4.83 8.50 18.71
CA LYS A 141 -4.45 9.03 17.41
C LYS A 141 -4.27 10.56 17.35
N VAL A 142 -4.83 11.30 18.31
CA VAL A 142 -4.84 12.78 18.30
C VAL A 142 -3.55 13.42 18.81
N ARG A 143 -2.62 12.63 19.38
CA ARG A 143 -1.29 13.10 19.77
C ARG A 143 -0.21 12.19 19.22
N SER A 144 0.90 12.78 18.80
CA SER A 144 2.11 12.06 18.47
C SER A 144 2.57 11.22 19.66
N LYS A 145 3.17 10.07 19.36
CA LYS A 145 3.75 9.16 20.34
C LYS A 145 5.21 8.89 20.00
N THR A 146 6.02 8.76 21.03
CA THR A 146 7.39 8.25 20.86
C THR A 146 7.36 6.75 20.56
N LYS A 147 8.50 6.22 20.08
CA LYS A 147 8.68 4.78 19.88
C LYS A 147 8.42 4.00 21.19
N ASP A 148 8.95 4.48 22.30
CA ASP A 148 8.79 3.82 23.61
C ASP A 148 7.35 3.83 24.11
N GLU A 149 6.61 4.92 23.87
CA GLU A 149 5.17 4.98 24.20
C GLU A 149 4.36 3.98 23.36
N MET A 150 4.70 3.82 22.08
CA MET A 150 4.06 2.85 21.20
C MET A 150 4.38 1.40 21.61
N ILE A 151 5.63 1.10 21.94
CA ILE A 151 6.03 -0.23 22.42
C ILE A 151 5.31 -0.56 23.73
N SER A 152 5.31 0.36 24.69
CA SER A 152 4.63 0.17 25.99
C SER A 152 3.13 -0.07 25.82
N LEU A 153 2.50 0.66 24.89
CA LEU A 153 1.10 0.42 24.53
C LEU A 153 0.91 -1.01 23.98
N ILE A 154 1.71 -1.42 22.99
CA ILE A 154 1.59 -2.76 22.38
C ILE A 154 1.84 -3.87 23.41
N GLU A 155 2.81 -3.70 24.30
CA GLU A 155 3.08 -4.63 25.42
C GLU A 155 1.84 -4.80 26.30
N SER A 156 1.13 -3.72 26.62
CA SER A 156 -0.04 -3.74 27.50
C SER A 156 -1.30 -4.39 26.90
N LEU A 157 -1.39 -4.48 25.57
CA LEU A 157 -2.60 -4.94 24.88
C LEU A 157 -2.68 -6.48 24.79
N GLY A 158 -1.56 -7.17 24.98
CA GLY A 158 -1.50 -8.63 24.99
C GLY A 158 -1.63 -9.27 23.61
N SER A 159 -2.39 -10.37 23.54
CA SER A 159 -2.46 -11.23 22.35
C SER A 159 -3.85 -11.81 22.15
N ASP A 160 -4.34 -11.78 20.91
CA ASP A 160 -5.69 -12.18 20.51
C ASP A 160 -5.80 -13.66 20.14
N PHE A 161 -4.69 -14.28 19.75
CA PHE A 161 -4.63 -15.69 19.36
C PHE A 161 -3.20 -16.22 19.43
N ARG A 162 -3.04 -17.54 19.50
CA ARG A 162 -1.72 -18.18 19.51
C ARG A 162 -0.96 -17.83 18.22
N PRO A 163 0.35 -17.49 18.29
CA PRO A 163 1.14 -17.23 17.10
C PRO A 163 0.96 -18.31 16.03
N ASP A 164 0.83 -17.86 14.78
CA ASP A 164 0.66 -18.67 13.57
C ASP A 164 -0.61 -19.52 13.47
N SER A 165 -1.55 -19.43 14.43
CA SER A 165 -2.80 -20.19 14.33
C SER A 165 -3.75 -19.65 13.26
N ARG A 166 -3.62 -18.37 12.89
CA ARG A 166 -4.36 -17.70 11.81
C ARG A 166 -3.66 -16.40 11.39
N ALA A 167 -4.15 -15.76 10.33
CA ALA A 167 -3.76 -14.40 9.97
C ALA A 167 -4.81 -13.39 10.46
N ASN A 168 -4.35 -12.26 11.00
CA ASN A 168 -5.16 -11.09 11.28
C ASN A 168 -4.31 -9.84 11.11
N TYR A 169 -4.80 -8.88 10.32
CA TYR A 169 -4.08 -7.64 10.03
C TYR A 169 -3.66 -6.93 11.33
N SER A 170 -2.41 -6.50 11.40
CA SER A 170 -1.86 -5.91 12.62
C SER A 170 -0.91 -4.76 12.31
N ASN A 171 -1.28 -3.56 12.76
CA ASN A 171 -0.39 -2.41 12.75
C ASN A 171 0.68 -2.53 13.84
N SER A 172 0.33 -3.11 15.00
CA SER A 172 1.29 -3.38 16.09
C SER A 172 2.49 -4.18 15.60
N GLY A 173 2.26 -5.22 14.79
CA GLY A 173 3.34 -6.03 14.24
C GLY A 173 4.31 -5.21 13.38
N TYR A 174 3.80 -4.28 12.57
CA TYR A 174 4.62 -3.41 11.73
C TYR A 174 5.30 -2.27 12.49
N VAL A 175 4.71 -1.80 13.61
CA VAL A 175 5.41 -0.88 14.53
C VAL A 175 6.63 -1.56 15.15
N LEU A 176 6.53 -2.84 15.50
CA LEU A 176 7.68 -3.59 16.05
C LEU A 176 8.74 -3.94 15.01
N LEU A 177 8.42 -3.92 13.71
CA LEU A 177 9.39 -4.10 12.63
C LEU A 177 10.19 -2.81 12.32
N GLY A 178 9.72 -1.63 12.74
CA GLY A 178 10.40 -0.34 12.54
C GLY A 178 11.25 0.09 13.73
#